data_AF-A0A7X9BBX9-F1
#
_entry.id   AF-A0A7X9BBX9-F1
#
_cell.length_a   1.000
_cell.length_b   1.000
_cell.length_c   1.000
_cell.angle_alpha   90.00
_cell.angle_beta   90.00
_cell.angle_gamma   90.00
#
_symmetry.space_group_name_H-M   'P 1'
#
loop_
_entity.id
_entity.type
_entity.pdbx_description
1 polymer ?
#
loop_
_entity_poly.entity_id
_entity_poly.type
_entity_poly.pdbx_seq_one_letter_code
_entity_poly.pdbx_strand_id
1 'polypeptide(L)'
;MLLNFLCEDPGALKTFYILKILKNILFIMLPAILIIYFSYCLIKKMLISNNDKILKSFIIKICITISIFFIPILFNAFYNNINTDYYTNINTCLENATIENIKYLEILKETEEYFHLLDNKTNKQNYNLAEKSLQNLKQSSDRELVSYYSDWLSNAKETVENATIKTECLAAGNVFQNGKCEKPEVFKIETETSDDPALNGGTGKVKLKKEYHYLQGNYHGSNSFCEGGSISARGCSVASTAIVISVLTDKKIDPLTISKTLKAKRKCNGSRHTYSVSAAKIYGLSSYTARKNDKEKVQRMINDLASGNAAVVARMAPNNGRYNTTSGHYIALVGAKKINGKTKVLVWDPATRKSSRDNYWADFDKDIMRSINSSASFVVIS
;
A
#
# COMPACT_ATOMS: atom_id res chain seq x y z
N MET A 1 -11.22 -20.65 -31.73
CA MET A 1 -11.08 -19.78 -30.54
C MET A 1 -11.35 -20.55 -29.25
N LEU A 2 -12.56 -21.09 -29.04
CA LEU A 2 -12.90 -21.91 -27.86
C LEU A 2 -12.01 -23.15 -27.69
N LEU A 3 -11.69 -23.83 -28.78
CA LEU A 3 -10.89 -25.06 -28.74
C LEU A 3 -9.44 -24.80 -28.33
N ASN A 4 -8.81 -23.72 -28.82
CA ASN A 4 -7.43 -23.38 -28.47
C ASN A 4 -7.29 -23.08 -26.98
N PHE A 5 -8.27 -22.39 -26.40
CA PHE A 5 -8.33 -22.14 -24.96
C PHE A 5 -8.41 -23.44 -24.13
N LEU A 6 -9.13 -24.45 -24.62
CA LEU A 6 -9.20 -25.77 -23.97
C LEU A 6 -7.89 -26.57 -24.08
N CYS A 7 -7.03 -26.24 -25.04
CA CYS A 7 -5.73 -26.90 -25.22
C CYS A 7 -4.61 -26.27 -24.40
N GLU A 8 -4.88 -25.13 -23.78
CA GLU A 8 -3.99 -24.42 -22.86
C GLU A 8 -4.39 -24.66 -21.40
N ASP A 9 -5.59 -25.23 -21.14
CA ASP A 9 -6.02 -25.58 -19.80
C ASP A 9 -5.56 -27.00 -19.39
N PRO A 10 -4.83 -27.15 -18.27
CA PRO A 10 -4.33 -28.46 -17.82
C PRO A 10 -5.46 -29.42 -17.41
N GLY A 11 -6.60 -28.91 -16.94
CA GLY A 11 -7.76 -29.73 -16.57
C GLY A 11 -8.43 -30.37 -17.80
N ALA A 12 -8.59 -29.58 -18.86
CA ALA A 12 -9.06 -30.05 -20.15
C ALA A 12 -8.07 -31.06 -20.77
N LEU A 13 -6.77 -30.79 -20.75
CA LEU A 13 -5.75 -31.74 -21.23
C LEU A 13 -5.70 -33.04 -20.43
N LYS A 14 -5.91 -33.01 -19.11
CA LYS A 14 -6.06 -34.23 -18.30
C LYS A 14 -7.27 -35.05 -18.75
N THR A 15 -8.38 -34.38 -19.03
CA THR A 15 -9.58 -35.04 -19.55
C THR A 15 -9.28 -35.68 -20.91
N PHE A 16 -8.59 -34.97 -21.81
CA PHE A 16 -8.14 -35.50 -23.09
C PHE A 16 -7.14 -36.66 -22.95
N TYR A 17 -6.24 -36.61 -21.97
CA TYR A 17 -5.31 -37.69 -21.66
C TYR A 17 -6.02 -38.94 -21.12
N ILE A 18 -7.02 -38.77 -20.24
CA ILE A 18 -7.86 -39.87 -19.77
C ILE A 18 -8.65 -40.46 -20.93
N LEU A 19 -9.24 -39.63 -21.80
CA LEU A 19 -9.93 -40.11 -23.01
C LEU A 19 -8.97 -40.87 -23.94
N LYS A 20 -7.73 -40.42 -24.08
CA LYS A 20 -6.67 -41.10 -24.84
C LYS A 20 -6.31 -42.46 -24.21
N ILE A 21 -6.18 -42.53 -22.87
CA ILE A 21 -5.97 -43.80 -22.16
C ILE A 21 -7.19 -44.71 -22.30
N LEU A 22 -8.40 -44.24 -22.04
CA LEU A 22 -9.64 -45.02 -22.14
C LEU A 22 -9.85 -45.54 -23.56
N LYS A 23 -9.56 -44.72 -24.57
CA LYS A 23 -9.52 -45.12 -25.97
C LYS A 23 -8.54 -46.28 -26.14
N ASN A 24 -7.29 -46.12 -25.68
CA ASN A 24 -6.27 -47.18 -25.80
C ASN A 24 -6.65 -48.46 -25.02
N ILE A 25 -7.16 -48.35 -23.79
CA ILE A 25 -7.64 -49.47 -22.98
C ILE A 25 -8.83 -50.14 -23.65
N LEU A 26 -9.81 -49.40 -24.16
CA LEU A 26 -10.94 -49.97 -24.89
C LEU A 26 -10.45 -50.74 -26.12
N PHE A 27 -9.54 -50.14 -26.89
CA PHE A 27 -8.96 -50.77 -28.07
C PHE A 27 -8.03 -51.96 -27.76
N ILE A 28 -7.53 -52.12 -26.52
CA ILE A 28 -6.70 -53.26 -26.10
C ILE A 28 -7.53 -54.34 -25.36
N MET A 29 -8.34 -53.93 -24.39
CA MET A 29 -9.16 -54.79 -23.53
C MET A 29 -10.34 -55.40 -24.26
N LEU A 30 -10.99 -54.67 -25.19
CA LEU A 30 -12.09 -55.22 -25.95
C LEU A 30 -11.62 -56.43 -26.78
N PRO A 31 -10.50 -56.34 -27.55
CA PRO A 31 -9.92 -57.53 -28.15
C PRO A 31 -9.49 -58.60 -27.14
N ALA A 32 -8.84 -58.25 -26.03
CA ALA A 32 -8.35 -59.23 -25.05
C ALA A 32 -9.49 -60.01 -24.37
N ILE A 33 -10.57 -59.34 -23.96
CA ILE A 33 -11.77 -59.96 -23.37
C ILE A 33 -12.46 -60.84 -24.41
N LEU A 34 -12.58 -60.39 -25.66
CA LEU A 34 -13.12 -61.21 -26.75
C LEU A 34 -12.28 -62.49 -26.91
N ILE A 35 -10.95 -62.38 -26.92
CA ILE A 35 -10.04 -63.53 -27.02
C ILE A 35 -10.24 -64.51 -25.85
N ILE A 36 -10.33 -64.03 -24.60
CA ILE A 36 -10.53 -64.88 -23.42
C ILE A 36 -11.92 -65.54 -23.45
N TYR A 37 -12.97 -64.79 -23.78
CA TYR A 37 -14.33 -65.31 -23.91
C TYR A 37 -14.40 -66.39 -25.00
N PHE A 38 -13.77 -66.17 -26.15
CA PHE A 38 -13.69 -67.16 -27.21
C PHE A 38 -12.90 -68.39 -26.76
N SER A 39 -11.79 -68.21 -26.06
CA SER A 39 -10.99 -69.32 -25.51
C SER A 39 -11.78 -70.16 -24.51
N TYR A 40 -12.51 -69.55 -23.58
CA TYR A 40 -13.40 -70.24 -22.65
C TYR A 40 -14.53 -70.98 -23.38
N CYS A 41 -15.17 -70.32 -24.36
CA CYS A 41 -16.24 -70.92 -25.16
C CYS A 41 -15.73 -72.14 -25.94
N LEU A 42 -14.49 -72.09 -26.43
CA LEU A 42 -13.83 -73.20 -27.10
C LEU A 42 -13.59 -74.37 -26.14
N ILE A 43 -12.97 -74.13 -24.99
CA ILE A 43 -12.73 -75.16 -23.96
C ILE A 43 -14.05 -75.80 -23.51
N LYS A 44 -15.07 -74.98 -23.20
CA LYS A 44 -16.39 -75.47 -22.77
C LYS A 44 -17.08 -76.31 -23.84
N LYS A 45 -16.98 -75.93 -25.12
CA LYS A 45 -17.59 -76.70 -26.22
C LYS A 45 -16.83 -77.99 -26.53
N MET A 46 -15.50 -77.98 -26.43
CA MET A 46 -14.69 -79.21 -26.56
C MET A 46 -14.95 -80.21 -25.44
N LEU A 47 -15.28 -79.74 -24.23
CA LEU A 47 -15.67 -80.60 -23.11
C LEU A 47 -17.08 -81.21 -23.25
N ILE A 48 -17.95 -80.64 -24.09
CA ILE A 48 -19.39 -80.98 -24.12
C ILE A 48 -19.83 -81.67 -25.43
N SER A 49 -19.20 -81.47 -26.59
CA SER A 49 -19.74 -82.10 -27.82
C SER A 49 -18.84 -82.12 -29.07
N ASN A 50 -19.31 -82.94 -30.04
CA ASN A 50 -18.66 -83.48 -31.23
C ASN A 50 -18.91 -82.66 -32.52
N ASN A 51 -17.84 -82.51 -33.33
CA ASN A 51 -17.68 -82.30 -34.78
C ASN A 51 -18.31 -81.14 -35.62
N ASP A 52 -17.42 -80.60 -36.47
CA ASP A 52 -17.49 -79.84 -37.75
C ASP A 52 -18.36 -78.60 -37.94
N LYS A 53 -19.65 -78.57 -37.59
CA LYS A 53 -20.42 -77.30 -37.63
C LYS A 53 -19.84 -76.26 -36.68
N ILE A 54 -19.17 -76.78 -35.66
CA ILE A 54 -18.37 -76.09 -34.66
C ILE A 54 -17.22 -75.30 -35.33
N LEU A 55 -16.48 -75.91 -36.24
CA LEU A 55 -15.27 -75.34 -36.86
C LEU A 55 -15.54 -74.11 -37.74
N LYS A 56 -16.59 -74.16 -38.57
CA LYS A 56 -16.95 -73.03 -39.45
C LYS A 56 -17.45 -71.82 -38.67
N SER A 57 -18.19 -72.05 -37.58
CA SER A 57 -18.58 -70.98 -36.65
C SER A 57 -17.35 -70.35 -35.96
N PHE A 58 -16.31 -71.14 -35.69
CA PHE A 58 -15.07 -70.65 -35.07
C PHE A 58 -14.19 -69.83 -36.01
N ILE A 59 -13.99 -70.25 -37.26
CA ILE A 59 -13.17 -69.50 -38.23
C ILE A 59 -13.72 -68.08 -38.45
N ILE A 60 -15.05 -67.96 -38.62
CA ILE A 60 -15.70 -66.64 -38.79
C ILE A 60 -15.48 -65.76 -37.56
N LYS A 61 -15.57 -66.32 -36.35
CA LYS A 61 -15.34 -65.59 -35.10
C LYS A 61 -13.88 -65.17 -34.91
N ILE A 62 -12.93 -65.98 -35.34
CA ILE A 62 -11.50 -65.64 -35.36
C ILE A 62 -11.25 -64.49 -36.35
N CYS A 63 -11.78 -64.57 -37.57
CA CYS A 63 -11.67 -63.50 -38.56
C CYS A 63 -12.29 -62.18 -38.10
N ILE A 64 -13.45 -62.22 -37.42
CA ILE A 64 -14.07 -61.02 -36.82
C ILE A 64 -13.17 -60.45 -35.70
N THR A 65 -12.62 -61.30 -34.84
CA THR A 65 -11.74 -60.87 -33.74
C THR A 65 -10.45 -60.22 -34.26
N ILE A 66 -9.85 -60.80 -35.30
CA ILE A 66 -8.68 -60.23 -35.99
C ILE A 66 -9.05 -58.90 -36.66
N SER A 67 -10.21 -58.83 -37.33
CA SER A 67 -10.69 -57.60 -37.98
C SER A 67 -10.92 -56.47 -36.98
N ILE A 68 -11.40 -56.78 -35.77
CA ILE A 68 -11.55 -55.81 -34.67
C ILE A 68 -10.20 -55.19 -34.28
N PHE A 69 -9.10 -55.95 -34.38
CA PHE A 69 -7.75 -55.47 -34.09
C PHE A 69 -7.23 -54.46 -35.12
N PHE A 70 -7.77 -54.49 -36.35
CA PHE A 70 -7.44 -53.54 -37.41
C PHE A 70 -8.33 -52.29 -37.41
N ILE A 71 -9.40 -52.25 -36.60
CA ILE A 71 -10.28 -51.07 -36.48
C ILE A 71 -9.50 -49.79 -36.12
N PRO A 72 -8.55 -49.77 -35.16
CA PRO A 72 -7.77 -48.56 -34.87
C PRO A 72 -6.98 -48.03 -36.07
N ILE A 73 -6.42 -48.94 -36.89
CA ILE A 73 -5.60 -48.62 -38.06
C ILE A 73 -6.48 -48.04 -39.18
N LEU A 74 -7.61 -48.70 -39.47
CA LEU A 74 -8.57 -48.23 -40.46
C LEU A 74 -9.19 -46.89 -40.06
N PHE A 75 -9.51 -46.71 -38.77
CA PHE A 75 -10.01 -45.46 -38.24
C PHE A 75 -8.98 -44.33 -38.37
N ASN A 76 -7.71 -44.57 -38.06
CA ASN A 76 -6.64 -43.57 -38.18
C ASN A 76 -6.36 -43.17 -39.64
N ALA A 77 -6.34 -44.15 -40.56
CA ALA A 77 -6.12 -43.90 -41.99
C ALA A 77 -7.27 -43.12 -42.64
N PHE A 78 -8.52 -43.35 -42.21
CA PHE A 78 -9.67 -42.59 -42.68
C PHE A 78 -9.68 -41.15 -42.12
N TYR A 79 -9.30 -40.97 -40.86
CA TYR A 79 -9.32 -39.68 -40.16
C TYR A 79 -8.32 -38.66 -40.73
N ASN A 80 -7.13 -39.11 -41.16
CA ASN A 80 -6.11 -38.22 -41.75
C ASN A 80 -6.51 -37.61 -43.11
N ASN A 81 -7.54 -38.14 -43.77
CA ASN A 81 -8.04 -37.63 -45.06
C ASN A 81 -9.16 -36.60 -44.92
N ILE A 82 -9.69 -36.37 -43.70
CA ILE A 82 -10.74 -35.36 -43.43
C ILE A 82 -10.07 -34.13 -42.79
N ASN A 83 -9.26 -33.43 -43.57
CA ASN A 83 -8.49 -32.29 -43.11
C ASN A 83 -9.34 -31.00 -43.17
N THR A 84 -10.16 -30.79 -42.14
CA THR A 84 -10.78 -29.47 -41.90
C THR A 84 -10.07 -28.82 -40.72
N ASP A 85 -9.79 -27.51 -40.78
CA ASP A 85 -9.05 -26.75 -39.77
C ASP A 85 -9.52 -26.98 -38.31
N TYR A 86 -10.80 -27.32 -38.13
CA TYR A 86 -11.35 -27.70 -36.83
C TYR A 86 -10.76 -29.01 -36.27
N TYR A 87 -10.65 -30.06 -37.09
CA TYR A 87 -10.12 -31.36 -36.70
C TYR A 87 -8.60 -31.33 -36.49
N THR A 88 -7.88 -30.53 -37.28
CA THR A 88 -6.42 -30.38 -37.15
C THR A 88 -6.05 -29.83 -35.78
N ASN A 89 -6.78 -28.80 -35.30
CA ASN A 89 -6.60 -28.22 -33.97
C ASN A 89 -6.92 -29.22 -32.84
N ILE A 90 -7.96 -30.06 -33.00
CA ILE A 90 -8.28 -31.12 -32.01
C ILE A 90 -7.16 -32.15 -31.94
N ASN A 91 -6.63 -32.59 -33.08
CA ASN A 91 -5.57 -33.59 -33.10
C ASN A 91 -4.28 -33.06 -32.47
N THR A 92 -3.86 -31.84 -32.78
CA THR A 92 -2.70 -31.21 -32.14
C THR A 92 -2.89 -31.11 -30.63
N CYS A 93 -4.10 -30.79 -30.16
CA CYS A 93 -4.46 -30.79 -28.74
C CYS A 93 -4.32 -32.18 -28.09
N LEU A 94 -4.82 -33.23 -28.74
CA LEU A 94 -4.76 -34.62 -28.28
C LEU A 94 -3.34 -35.21 -28.33
N GLU A 95 -2.53 -34.75 -29.28
CA GLU A 95 -1.10 -35.08 -29.36
C GLU A 95 -0.33 -34.42 -28.22
N ASN A 96 -0.60 -33.14 -27.96
CA ASN A 96 -0.03 -32.36 -26.86
C ASN A 96 -0.57 -32.78 -25.48
N ALA A 97 -1.62 -33.59 -25.39
CA ALA A 97 -2.08 -34.21 -24.15
C ALA A 97 -1.12 -35.33 -23.69
N THR A 98 0.07 -34.94 -23.23
CA THR A 98 1.08 -35.81 -22.63
C THR A 98 1.24 -35.48 -21.14
N ILE A 99 1.71 -36.44 -20.33
CA ILE A 99 1.98 -36.20 -18.91
C ILE A 99 2.97 -35.04 -18.74
N GLU A 100 4.01 -34.99 -19.58
CA GLU A 100 5.04 -33.95 -19.52
C GLU A 100 4.46 -32.56 -19.84
N ASN A 101 3.65 -32.45 -20.90
CA ASN A 101 3.05 -31.17 -21.29
C ASN A 101 1.96 -30.72 -20.32
N ILE A 102 1.17 -31.66 -19.78
CA ILE A 102 0.21 -31.37 -18.70
C ILE A 102 0.95 -30.82 -17.49
N LYS A 103 2.00 -31.51 -17.04
CA LYS A 103 2.80 -31.07 -15.90
C LYS A 103 3.45 -29.71 -16.15
N TYR A 104 3.92 -29.47 -17.38
CA TYR A 104 4.44 -28.17 -17.80
C TYR A 104 3.39 -27.06 -17.69
N LEU A 105 2.19 -27.27 -18.27
CA LEU A 105 1.11 -26.29 -18.24
C LEU A 105 0.54 -26.08 -16.82
N GLU A 106 0.55 -27.10 -15.97
CA GLU A 106 0.24 -26.96 -14.55
C GLU A 106 1.24 -26.06 -13.83
N ILE A 107 2.55 -26.30 -14.03
CA ILE A 107 3.62 -25.47 -13.47
C ILE A 107 3.51 -24.04 -14.01
N LEU A 108 3.21 -23.87 -15.30
CA LEU A 108 3.06 -22.56 -15.92
C LEU A 108 1.87 -21.81 -15.32
N LYS A 109 0.69 -22.44 -15.24
CA LYS A 109 -0.52 -21.86 -14.65
C LYS A 109 -0.32 -21.53 -13.17
N GLU A 110 0.32 -22.42 -12.41
CA GLU A 110 0.68 -22.17 -11.01
C GLU A 110 1.68 -21.01 -10.87
N THR A 111 2.65 -20.91 -11.79
CA THR A 111 3.61 -19.80 -11.83
C THR A 111 2.90 -18.49 -12.13
N GLU A 112 2.07 -18.44 -13.17
CA GLU A 112 1.25 -17.27 -13.51
C GLU A 112 0.37 -16.85 -12.33
N GLU A 113 -0.29 -17.81 -11.67
CA GLU A 113 -1.13 -17.55 -10.51
C GLU A 113 -0.33 -16.96 -9.35
N TYR A 114 0.82 -17.54 -8.98
CA TYR A 114 1.62 -17.01 -7.88
C TYR A 114 2.30 -15.68 -8.21
N PHE A 115 2.69 -15.46 -9.45
CA PHE A 115 3.20 -14.16 -9.88
C PHE A 115 2.10 -13.11 -9.90
N HIS A 116 0.88 -13.45 -10.34
CA HIS A 116 -0.28 -12.57 -10.22
C HIS A 116 -0.67 -12.30 -8.75
N LEU A 117 -0.57 -13.30 -7.87
CA LEU A 117 -0.75 -13.10 -6.43
C LEU A 117 0.33 -12.19 -5.84
N LEU A 118 1.57 -12.29 -6.31
CA LEU A 118 2.66 -11.43 -5.87
C LEU A 118 2.51 -9.99 -6.40
N ASP A 119 2.03 -9.84 -7.64
CA ASP A 119 1.73 -8.54 -8.26
C ASP A 119 0.58 -7.83 -7.54
N ASN A 120 -0.52 -8.54 -7.31
CA ASN A 120 -1.69 -8.02 -6.60
C ASN A 120 -1.38 -7.72 -5.11
N LYS A 121 -0.58 -8.58 -4.46
CA LYS A 121 -0.23 -8.42 -3.04
C LYS A 121 1.24 -8.78 -2.78
N THR A 122 2.09 -7.78 -2.89
CA THR A 122 3.54 -7.92 -2.68
C THR A 122 3.89 -8.21 -1.21
N ASN A 123 4.21 -9.47 -0.90
CA ASN A 123 4.61 -9.92 0.43
C ASN A 123 5.49 -11.19 0.37
N LYS A 124 6.17 -11.52 1.49
CA LYS A 124 7.12 -12.65 1.56
C LYS A 124 6.52 -14.01 1.28
N GLN A 125 5.28 -14.25 1.70
CA GLN A 125 4.61 -15.52 1.47
C GLN A 125 4.38 -15.73 -0.03
N ASN A 126 3.80 -14.73 -0.70
CA ASN A 126 3.55 -14.80 -2.15
C ASN A 126 4.86 -14.85 -2.94
N TYR A 127 5.91 -14.17 -2.47
CA TYR A 127 7.23 -14.23 -3.09
C TYR A 127 7.85 -15.62 -2.98
N ASN A 128 7.77 -16.25 -1.82
CA ASN A 128 8.28 -17.62 -1.66
C ASN A 128 7.49 -18.62 -2.51
N LEU A 129 6.18 -18.42 -2.69
CA LEU A 129 5.35 -19.22 -3.59
C LEU A 129 5.81 -19.04 -5.05
N ALA A 130 6.00 -17.80 -5.50
CA ALA A 130 6.48 -17.46 -6.84
C ALA A 130 7.92 -17.97 -7.09
N GLU A 131 8.81 -17.87 -6.09
CA GLU A 131 10.17 -18.39 -6.18
C GLU A 131 10.16 -19.92 -6.30
N LYS A 132 9.32 -20.60 -5.51
CA LYS A 132 9.17 -22.06 -5.56
C LYS A 132 8.59 -22.52 -6.90
N SER A 133 7.57 -21.84 -7.44
CA SER A 133 7.04 -22.19 -8.76
C SER A 133 8.05 -21.92 -9.86
N LEU A 134 8.86 -20.85 -9.76
CA LEU A 134 9.96 -20.59 -10.68
C LEU A 134 11.05 -21.68 -10.61
N GLN A 135 11.34 -22.22 -9.42
CA GLN A 135 12.25 -23.37 -9.30
C GLN A 135 11.71 -24.62 -10.01
N ASN A 136 10.39 -24.84 -9.95
CA ASN A 136 9.75 -25.90 -10.72
C ASN A 136 9.79 -25.62 -12.22
N LEU A 137 9.54 -24.37 -12.65
CA LEU A 137 9.59 -23.95 -14.04
C LEU A 137 11.01 -24.04 -14.63
N LYS A 138 12.06 -23.80 -13.83
CA LYS A 138 13.47 -23.98 -14.22
C LYS A 138 13.82 -25.42 -14.62
N GLN A 139 13.01 -26.40 -14.20
CA GLN A 139 13.15 -27.79 -14.64
C GLN A 139 12.54 -28.04 -16.03
N SER A 140 11.77 -27.07 -16.56
CA SER A 140 11.27 -27.09 -17.93
C SER A 140 12.34 -26.61 -18.93
N SER A 141 12.16 -26.95 -20.20
CA SER A 141 13.05 -26.52 -21.29
C SER A 141 12.82 -25.07 -21.76
N ASP A 142 11.83 -24.36 -21.22
CA ASP A 142 11.46 -23.02 -21.67
C ASP A 142 12.33 -21.93 -21.02
N ARG A 143 13.48 -21.66 -21.66
CA ARG A 143 14.46 -20.69 -21.16
C ARG A 143 13.98 -19.24 -21.21
N GLU A 144 13.08 -18.92 -22.15
CA GLU A 144 12.59 -17.55 -22.34
C GLU A 144 11.64 -17.17 -21.21
N LEU A 145 10.66 -18.04 -20.90
CA LEU A 145 9.76 -17.83 -19.76
C LEU A 145 10.50 -17.85 -18.43
N VAL A 146 11.48 -18.75 -18.27
CA VAL A 146 12.33 -18.77 -17.06
C VAL A 146 13.08 -17.45 -16.90
N SER A 147 13.62 -16.87 -17.99
CA SER A 147 14.29 -15.57 -17.94
C SER A 147 13.32 -14.46 -17.55
N TYR A 148 12.16 -14.38 -18.21
CA TYR A 148 11.13 -13.39 -17.94
C TYR A 148 10.71 -13.37 -16.47
N TYR A 149 10.37 -14.53 -15.92
CA TYR A 149 9.95 -14.65 -14.52
C TYR A 149 11.11 -14.46 -13.54
N SER A 150 12.35 -14.82 -13.92
CA SER A 150 13.54 -14.56 -13.10
C SER A 150 13.84 -13.06 -12.98
N ASP A 151 13.73 -12.31 -14.08
CA ASP A 151 13.92 -10.87 -14.08
C ASP A 151 12.83 -10.16 -13.27
N TRP A 152 11.58 -10.60 -13.46
CA TRP A 152 10.45 -10.08 -12.69
C TRP A 152 10.63 -10.32 -11.19
N LEU A 153 11.01 -11.54 -10.79
CA LEU A 153 11.26 -11.88 -9.39
C LEU A 153 12.42 -11.07 -8.80
N SER A 154 13.48 -10.84 -9.59
CA SER A 154 14.63 -10.04 -9.18
C SER A 154 14.25 -8.58 -8.92
N ASN A 155 13.38 -8.00 -9.75
CA ASN A 155 12.84 -6.65 -9.55
C ASN A 155 11.91 -6.58 -8.32
N ALA A 156 11.14 -7.65 -8.07
CA ALA A 156 10.26 -7.72 -6.91
C ALA A 156 11.01 -7.94 -5.58
N LYS A 157 12.21 -8.52 -5.62
CA LYS A 157 12.98 -8.94 -4.44
C LYS A 157 13.20 -7.80 -3.44
N GLU A 158 13.73 -6.67 -3.89
CA GLU A 158 13.98 -5.51 -3.01
C GLU A 158 12.67 -4.98 -2.40
N THR A 159 11.60 -4.95 -3.20
CA THR A 159 10.27 -4.52 -2.75
C THR A 159 9.70 -5.44 -1.67
N VAL A 160 9.86 -6.76 -1.82
CA VAL A 160 9.40 -7.76 -0.85
C VAL A 160 10.25 -7.77 0.42
N GLU A 161 11.57 -7.68 0.28
CA GLU A 161 12.47 -7.57 1.42
C GLU A 161 12.12 -6.32 2.24
N ASN A 162 11.92 -5.17 1.57
CA ASN A 162 11.47 -3.95 2.22
C ASN A 162 10.08 -4.10 2.86
N ALA A 163 9.12 -4.76 2.21
CA ALA A 163 7.78 -5.00 2.79
C ALA A 163 7.81 -5.94 4.01
N THR A 164 8.69 -6.94 3.99
CA THR A 164 8.90 -7.87 5.12
C THR A 164 9.53 -7.17 6.29
N ILE A 165 10.65 -6.47 6.03
CA ILE A 165 11.35 -5.69 7.05
C ILE A 165 10.39 -4.65 7.61
N LYS A 166 9.56 -4.00 6.78
CA LYS A 166 8.49 -3.10 7.23
C LYS A 166 7.50 -3.77 8.17
N THR A 167 7.00 -4.95 7.83
CA THR A 167 5.99 -5.64 8.64
C THR A 167 6.56 -6.09 9.98
N GLU A 168 7.75 -6.69 9.99
CA GLU A 168 8.47 -7.10 11.21
C GLU A 168 8.87 -5.88 12.05
N CYS A 169 9.26 -4.79 11.40
CA CYS A 169 9.56 -3.51 12.05
C CYS A 169 8.34 -2.96 12.78
N LEU A 170 7.21 -2.86 12.07
CA LEU A 170 5.96 -2.35 12.63
C LEU A 170 5.42 -3.27 13.75
N ALA A 171 5.53 -4.60 13.60
CA ALA A 171 5.13 -5.57 14.62
C ALA A 171 5.98 -5.47 15.90
N ALA A 172 7.26 -5.10 15.77
CA ALA A 172 8.15 -4.83 16.89
C ALA A 172 7.96 -3.42 17.51
N GLY A 173 6.95 -2.66 17.06
CA GLY A 173 6.69 -1.29 17.51
C GLY A 173 7.67 -0.25 16.96
N ASN A 174 8.47 -0.60 15.96
CA ASN A 174 9.51 0.21 15.33
C ASN A 174 8.98 0.92 14.05
N VAL A 175 9.70 1.92 13.56
CA VAL A 175 9.32 2.72 12.38
C VAL A 175 10.14 2.27 11.18
N PHE A 176 9.48 2.01 10.05
CA PHE A 176 10.14 1.65 8.80
C PHE A 176 10.23 2.85 7.84
N GLN A 177 11.43 3.32 7.51
CA GLN A 177 11.68 4.41 6.57
C GLN A 177 12.92 4.16 5.72
N ASN A 178 12.88 4.58 4.44
CA ASN A 178 13.99 4.49 3.49
C ASN A 178 14.64 3.08 3.41
N GLY A 179 13.81 2.02 3.45
CA GLY A 179 14.30 0.63 3.41
C GLY A 179 14.92 0.13 4.73
N LYS A 180 14.84 0.89 5.83
CA LYS A 180 15.46 0.53 7.11
C LYS A 180 14.43 0.47 8.23
N CYS A 181 14.61 -0.51 9.13
CA CYS A 181 13.86 -0.59 10.37
C CYS A 181 14.59 0.15 11.49
N GLU A 182 13.94 1.16 12.05
CA GLU A 182 14.48 2.01 13.10
C GLU A 182 13.64 1.83 14.36
N LYS A 183 14.26 1.55 15.51
CA LYS A 183 13.57 1.54 16.82
C LYS A 183 12.74 2.82 16.96
N PRO A 184 11.54 2.79 17.55
CA PRO A 184 10.72 3.98 17.65
C PRO A 184 11.47 4.98 18.52
N GLU A 185 12.08 5.97 17.90
CA GLU A 185 12.20 7.25 18.55
C GLU A 185 10.77 7.74 18.74
N VAL A 186 10.31 7.63 19.98
CA VAL A 186 9.07 8.16 20.54
C VAL A 186 8.37 9.19 19.62
N PHE A 187 7.26 8.75 19.02
CA PHE A 187 6.21 9.49 18.27
C PHE A 187 6.50 10.01 16.84
N LYS A 188 5.74 9.46 15.87
CA LYS A 188 5.43 10.07 14.58
C LYS A 188 3.92 10.14 14.35
N ILE A 189 3.56 11.09 13.51
CA ILE A 189 2.24 11.63 13.26
C ILE A 189 2.04 11.62 11.74
N GLU A 190 0.84 11.25 11.29
CA GLU A 190 0.37 11.40 9.91
C GLU A 190 -0.10 12.83 9.61
N THR A 191 0.39 13.41 8.52
CA THR A 191 -0.11 14.65 7.90
C THR A 191 -0.41 14.34 6.44
N GLU A 192 -1.59 14.72 5.96
CA GLU A 192 -1.84 14.84 4.51
C GLU A 192 -0.74 15.74 3.93
N THR A 193 -0.10 15.23 2.90
CA THR A 193 1.17 15.68 2.34
C THR A 193 1.18 17.18 2.01
N SER A 194 1.97 17.94 2.77
CA SER A 194 2.61 19.15 2.26
C SER A 194 4.07 18.82 1.94
N ASP A 195 4.59 19.27 0.80
CA ASP A 195 5.97 19.02 0.32
C ASP A 195 7.08 19.64 1.20
N ASP A 196 6.76 20.14 2.39
CA ASP A 196 7.69 20.73 3.37
C ASP A 196 7.88 19.75 4.56
N PRO A 197 9.02 19.05 4.66
CA PRO A 197 9.31 18.06 5.72
C PRO A 197 9.22 18.63 7.14
N ALA A 198 9.29 19.94 7.25
CA ALA A 198 9.28 20.68 8.50
C ALA A 198 7.86 20.72 9.12
N LEU A 199 6.81 20.50 8.31
CA LEU A 199 5.39 20.54 8.70
C LEU A 199 4.83 19.23 9.29
N ASN A 200 5.63 18.18 9.39
CA ASN A 200 5.16 16.87 9.85
C ASN A 200 5.33 16.70 11.38
N GLY A 201 4.26 16.93 12.15
CA GLY A 201 4.19 16.46 13.56
C GLY A 201 3.11 16.97 14.54
N GLY A 202 1.81 17.00 14.21
CA GLY A 202 0.70 16.95 15.21
C GLY A 202 -0.28 15.75 15.06
N THR A 203 -0.40 14.82 16.05
CA THR A 203 -1.19 13.54 15.96
C THR A 203 -2.71 13.73 15.99
N GLY A 204 -3.20 14.94 15.75
CA GLY A 204 -4.58 15.31 16.03
C GLY A 204 -5.23 16.21 15.00
N LYS A 205 -6.39 16.74 15.38
CA LYS A 205 -7.35 17.50 14.55
C LYS A 205 -6.74 18.70 13.81
N VAL A 206 -5.60 19.22 14.27
CA VAL A 206 -4.90 20.35 13.65
C VAL A 206 -4.38 19.96 12.26
N LYS A 207 -4.83 20.67 11.22
CA LYS A 207 -4.38 20.45 9.84
C LYS A 207 -3.29 21.46 9.45
N LEU A 208 -2.08 20.96 9.23
CA LEU A 208 -0.92 21.77 8.88
C LEU A 208 -0.81 21.91 7.37
N LYS A 209 -1.28 23.04 6.83
CA LYS A 209 -1.16 23.37 5.41
C LYS A 209 -0.29 24.59 5.21
N LYS A 210 0.56 24.58 4.18
CA LYS A 210 1.50 25.67 3.90
C LYS A 210 0.82 27.03 3.74
N GLU A 211 -0.39 27.06 3.18
CA GLU A 211 -1.19 28.28 3.03
C GLU A 211 -1.74 28.85 4.34
N TYR A 212 -1.60 28.13 5.46
CA TYR A 212 -1.90 28.63 6.81
C TYR A 212 -0.69 29.29 7.46
N HIS A 213 0.50 29.16 6.88
CA HIS A 213 1.71 29.79 7.39
C HIS A 213 1.83 31.21 6.86
N TYR A 214 1.32 32.16 7.66
CA TYR A 214 1.32 33.56 7.29
C TYR A 214 2.56 34.29 7.76
N LEU A 215 3.23 34.95 6.82
CA LEU A 215 4.34 35.86 7.12
C LEU A 215 3.82 37.28 7.25
N GLN A 216 4.05 37.91 8.40
CA GLN A 216 3.58 39.28 8.66
C GLN A 216 4.10 40.25 7.59
N GLY A 217 5.33 40.02 7.12
CA GLY A 217 5.99 40.81 6.10
C GLY A 217 5.21 40.90 4.79
N ASN A 218 4.28 40.00 4.51
CA ASN A 218 3.47 40.04 3.28
C ASN A 218 2.36 41.11 3.33
N TYR A 219 2.09 41.71 4.50
CA TYR A 219 0.94 42.59 4.74
C TYR A 219 1.36 44.06 4.92
N HIS A 220 1.85 44.68 3.84
CA HIS A 220 2.29 46.09 3.80
C HIS A 220 1.13 47.08 3.61
N GLY A 221 1.42 48.38 3.70
CA GLY A 221 0.51 49.45 3.29
C GLY A 221 -0.73 49.60 4.18
N SER A 222 -1.91 49.73 3.56
CA SER A 222 -3.22 49.94 4.21
C SER A 222 -3.73 48.75 5.04
N ASN A 223 -2.98 47.65 5.06
CA ASN A 223 -3.23 46.46 5.88
C ASN A 223 -2.98 46.76 7.35
N SER A 224 -3.89 47.52 7.95
CA SER A 224 -3.71 48.12 9.25
C SER A 224 -3.88 47.10 10.38
N PHE A 225 -2.91 47.06 11.28
CA PHE A 225 -2.96 46.32 12.54
C PHE A 225 -3.95 46.97 13.51
N CYS A 226 -4.44 46.20 14.49
CA CYS A 226 -5.42 46.62 15.51
C CYS A 226 -5.06 47.96 16.18
N GLU A 227 -3.77 48.18 16.47
CA GLU A 227 -3.25 49.37 17.17
C GLU A 227 -2.70 50.45 16.22
N GLY A 228 -2.96 50.34 14.91
CA GLY A 228 -2.39 51.22 13.89
C GLY A 228 -1.05 50.74 13.33
N GLY A 229 -0.64 51.34 12.20
CA GLY A 229 0.47 50.87 11.38
C GLY A 229 0.13 49.61 10.58
N SER A 230 1.06 49.13 9.74
CA SER A 230 0.86 47.92 8.94
C SER A 230 1.10 46.64 9.75
N ILE A 231 0.42 45.55 9.36
CA ILE A 231 0.68 44.20 9.90
C ILE A 231 2.15 43.80 9.65
N SER A 232 2.76 44.21 8.53
CA SER A 232 4.18 43.95 8.26
C SER A 232 5.13 44.50 9.32
N ALA A 233 4.81 45.65 9.92
CA ALA A 233 5.69 46.30 10.89
C ALA A 233 5.45 45.83 12.33
N ARG A 234 4.19 45.53 12.71
CA ARG A 234 3.79 45.36 14.12
C ARG A 234 2.90 44.14 14.38
N GLY A 235 2.64 43.34 13.35
CA GLY A 235 1.56 42.36 13.33
C GLY A 235 1.94 40.93 13.72
N CYS A 236 3.10 40.66 14.33
CA CYS A 236 3.51 39.30 14.71
C CYS A 236 2.42 38.56 15.49
N SER A 237 1.80 39.23 16.46
CA SER A 237 0.71 38.66 17.27
C SER A 237 -0.53 38.24 16.46
N VAL A 238 -0.99 39.09 15.55
CA VAL A 238 -2.15 38.81 14.69
C VAL A 238 -1.80 37.78 13.62
N ALA A 239 -0.56 37.78 13.11
CA ALA A 239 -0.09 36.76 12.19
C ALA A 239 0.00 35.37 12.86
N SER A 240 0.59 35.27 14.06
CA SER A 240 0.58 34.01 14.83
C SER A 240 -0.83 33.55 15.20
N THR A 241 -1.73 34.49 15.50
CA THR A 241 -3.13 34.15 15.79
C THR A 241 -3.85 33.61 14.56
N ALA A 242 -3.63 34.21 13.39
CA ALA A 242 -4.17 33.74 12.11
C ALA A 242 -3.70 32.33 11.76
N ILE A 243 -2.41 32.04 11.99
CA ILE A 243 -1.85 30.68 11.88
C ILE A 243 -2.63 29.71 12.78
N VAL A 244 -2.66 29.97 14.09
CA VAL A 244 -3.27 29.08 15.09
C VAL A 244 -4.75 28.80 14.80
N ILE A 245 -5.52 29.82 14.44
CA ILE A 245 -6.95 29.65 14.13
C ILE A 245 -7.13 28.87 12.83
N SER A 246 -6.32 29.15 11.79
CA SER A 246 -6.46 28.46 10.51
C SER A 246 -6.17 26.98 10.63
N VAL A 247 -5.14 26.59 11.38
CA VAL A 247 -4.78 25.17 11.57
C VAL A 247 -5.79 24.41 12.44
N LEU A 248 -6.43 25.08 13.40
CA LEU A 248 -7.46 24.46 14.27
C LEU A 248 -8.83 24.35 13.59
N THR A 249 -9.17 25.29 12.71
CA THR A 249 -10.48 25.35 12.05
C THR A 249 -10.49 24.75 10.64
N ASP A 250 -9.31 24.41 10.11
CA ASP A 250 -9.09 24.01 8.72
C ASP A 250 -9.65 25.04 7.71
N LYS A 251 -9.55 26.33 8.04
CA LYS A 251 -10.03 27.44 7.23
C LYS A 251 -8.92 28.46 7.01
N LYS A 252 -8.78 28.93 5.77
CA LYS A 252 -7.80 29.96 5.42
C LYS A 252 -8.24 31.31 6.00
N ILE A 253 -7.76 31.65 7.19
CA ILE A 253 -8.10 32.88 7.90
C ILE A 253 -6.83 33.69 8.08
N ASP A 254 -6.63 34.66 7.19
CA ASP A 254 -5.38 35.42 7.13
C ASP A 254 -5.28 36.54 8.20
N PRO A 255 -4.08 37.09 8.44
CA PRO A 255 -3.84 38.17 9.41
C PRO A 255 -4.69 39.42 9.16
N LEU A 256 -4.97 39.75 7.90
CA LEU A 256 -5.80 40.91 7.56
C LEU A 256 -7.27 40.67 7.98
N THR A 257 -7.77 39.47 7.75
CA THR A 257 -9.10 39.01 8.14
C THR A 257 -9.26 39.02 9.65
N ILE A 258 -8.29 38.50 10.40
CA ILE A 258 -8.26 38.59 11.87
C ILE A 258 -8.29 40.07 12.32
N SER A 259 -7.41 40.91 11.78
CA SER A 259 -7.32 42.33 12.14
C SER A 259 -8.64 43.08 11.89
N LYS A 260 -9.22 42.93 10.69
CA LYS A 260 -10.51 43.54 10.32
C LYS A 260 -11.64 43.05 11.21
N THR A 261 -11.68 41.76 11.50
CA THR A 261 -12.72 41.16 12.35
C THR A 261 -12.63 41.67 13.78
N LEU A 262 -11.43 41.74 14.35
CA LEU A 262 -11.22 42.30 15.69
C LEU A 262 -11.61 43.79 15.75
N LYS A 263 -11.28 44.58 14.71
CA LYS A 263 -11.70 45.99 14.60
C LYS A 263 -13.22 46.13 14.55
N ALA A 264 -13.87 45.39 13.66
CA ALA A 264 -15.32 45.41 13.48
C ALA A 264 -16.07 45.00 14.77
N LYS A 265 -15.53 44.06 15.53
CA LYS A 265 -16.08 43.62 16.82
C LYS A 265 -15.65 44.48 18.02
N ARG A 266 -14.89 45.57 17.80
CA ARG A 266 -14.32 46.44 18.84
C ARG A 266 -13.49 45.67 19.88
N LYS A 267 -12.78 44.62 19.42
CA LYS A 267 -11.92 43.73 20.21
C LYS A 267 -10.43 43.98 20.02
N CYS A 268 -10.05 45.10 19.40
CA CYS A 268 -8.68 45.58 19.36
C CYS A 268 -8.24 46.30 20.66
N ASN A 269 -9.03 46.23 21.73
CA ASN A 269 -8.69 46.82 23.02
C ASN A 269 -7.93 45.80 23.89
N GLY A 270 -6.83 46.23 24.51
CA GLY A 270 -6.03 45.39 25.40
C GLY A 270 -4.64 45.05 24.84
N SER A 271 -3.97 44.10 25.48
CA SER A 271 -2.63 43.67 25.06
C SER A 271 -2.70 42.78 23.82
N ARG A 272 -1.59 42.65 23.09
CA ARG A 272 -1.46 41.70 21.98
C ARG A 272 -1.81 40.25 22.34
N HIS A 273 -1.73 39.89 23.63
CA HIS A 273 -2.14 38.60 24.17
C HIS A 273 -3.67 38.43 24.21
N THR A 274 -4.42 39.48 24.53
CA THR A 274 -5.89 39.44 24.60
C THR A 274 -6.55 39.42 23.23
N TYR A 275 -5.83 39.79 22.17
CA TYR A 275 -6.30 39.65 20.79
C TYR A 275 -6.46 38.20 20.38
N SER A 276 -5.48 37.34 20.72
CA SER A 276 -5.55 35.91 20.42
C SER A 276 -6.73 35.23 21.12
N VAL A 277 -6.95 35.58 22.41
CA VAL A 277 -8.11 35.09 23.18
C VAL A 277 -9.44 35.57 22.57
N SER A 278 -9.52 36.86 22.20
CA SER A 278 -10.73 37.42 21.59
C SER A 278 -11.02 36.81 20.21
N ALA A 279 -9.97 36.59 19.41
CA ALA A 279 -10.08 35.96 18.11
C ALA A 279 -10.54 34.51 18.25
N ALA A 280 -9.92 33.71 19.13
CA ALA A 280 -10.35 32.34 19.41
C ALA A 280 -11.86 32.25 19.68
N LYS A 281 -12.38 33.10 20.56
CA LYS A 281 -13.81 33.15 20.90
C LYS A 281 -14.69 33.50 19.70
N ILE A 282 -14.28 34.41 18.82
CA ILE A 282 -15.03 34.78 17.61
C ILE A 282 -15.18 33.60 16.67
N TYR A 283 -14.17 32.74 16.59
CA TYR A 283 -14.17 31.53 15.76
C TYR A 283 -14.69 30.28 16.48
N GLY A 284 -15.31 30.43 17.66
CA GLY A 284 -15.92 29.33 18.41
C GLY A 284 -14.93 28.41 19.12
N LEU A 285 -13.67 28.84 19.27
CA LEU A 285 -12.63 28.07 19.96
C LEU A 285 -12.52 28.47 21.44
N SER A 286 -12.09 27.52 22.26
CA SER A 286 -11.76 27.75 23.65
C SER A 286 -10.31 28.20 23.80
N SER A 287 -9.98 28.90 24.89
CA SER A 287 -8.58 29.25 25.17
C SER A 287 -8.28 29.37 26.65
N TYR A 288 -7.02 29.17 27.01
CA TYR A 288 -6.48 29.45 28.34
C TYR A 288 -5.06 30.00 28.25
N THR A 289 -4.59 30.66 29.31
CA THR A 289 -3.22 31.14 29.41
C THR A 289 -2.38 30.19 30.26
N ALA A 290 -1.20 29.81 29.76
CA ALA A 290 -0.17 29.16 30.55
C ALA A 290 0.98 30.14 30.78
N ARG A 291 1.39 30.32 32.04
CA ARG A 291 2.56 31.12 32.40
C ARG A 291 3.77 30.22 32.54
N LYS A 292 4.97 30.75 32.25
CA LYS A 292 6.24 30.01 32.31
C LYS A 292 6.46 29.26 33.62
N ASN A 293 6.02 29.82 34.75
CA ASN A 293 6.19 29.24 36.08
C ASN A 293 5.06 28.29 36.50
N ASP A 294 3.98 28.21 35.73
CA ASP A 294 2.86 27.29 35.98
C ASP A 294 3.14 25.96 35.28
N LYS A 295 3.93 25.10 35.96
CA LYS A 295 4.43 23.85 35.39
C LYS A 295 3.30 22.91 34.95
N GLU A 296 2.20 22.87 35.70
CA GLU A 296 1.04 22.03 35.37
C GLU A 296 0.36 22.49 34.08
N LYS A 297 0.08 23.79 33.94
CA LYS A 297 -0.51 24.31 32.70
C LYS A 297 0.44 24.22 31.51
N VAL A 298 1.75 24.38 31.73
CA VAL A 298 2.77 24.18 30.68
C VAL A 298 2.80 22.72 30.23
N GLN A 299 2.75 21.77 31.16
CA GLN A 299 2.72 20.35 30.81
C GLN A 299 1.43 19.97 30.08
N ARG A 300 0.28 20.48 30.54
CA ARG A 300 -1.00 20.31 29.85
C ARG A 300 -0.93 20.85 28.41
N MET A 301 -0.40 22.06 28.24
CA MET A 301 -0.20 22.66 26.92
C MET A 301 0.64 21.78 25.99
N ILE A 302 1.74 21.19 26.49
CA ILE A 302 2.58 20.29 25.69
C ILE A 302 1.78 19.04 25.27
N ASN A 303 0.97 18.49 26.17
CA ASN A 303 0.13 17.33 25.86
C ASN A 303 -0.97 17.68 24.84
N ASP A 304 -1.59 18.86 24.97
CA ASP A 304 -2.60 19.36 24.03
C ASP A 304 -2.00 19.60 22.63
N LEU A 305 -0.78 20.14 22.56
CA LEU A 305 -0.01 20.30 21.32
C LEU A 305 0.38 18.96 20.69
N ALA A 306 0.82 17.99 21.50
CA ALA A 306 1.25 16.68 21.01
C ALA A 306 0.07 15.86 20.47
N SER A 307 -1.09 15.96 21.15
CA SER A 307 -2.33 15.33 20.72
C SER A 307 -3.02 16.06 19.58
N GLY A 308 -2.49 17.19 19.09
CA GLY A 308 -3.09 18.01 18.04
C GLY A 308 -4.49 18.53 18.38
N ASN A 309 -4.78 18.70 19.67
CA ASN A 309 -6.04 19.26 20.18
C ASN A 309 -5.96 20.76 20.43
N ALA A 310 -4.76 21.33 20.45
CA ALA A 310 -4.55 22.75 20.60
C ALA A 310 -3.39 23.26 19.74
N ALA A 311 -3.38 24.57 19.50
CA ALA A 311 -2.24 25.31 19.01
C ALA A 311 -2.05 26.59 19.83
N VAL A 312 -0.82 27.11 19.87
CA VAL A 312 -0.38 28.07 20.88
C VAL A 312 0.20 29.32 20.25
N VAL A 313 -0.20 30.48 20.76
CA VAL A 313 0.51 31.75 20.51
C VAL A 313 1.47 32.00 21.67
N ALA A 314 2.77 31.94 21.41
CA ALA A 314 3.82 32.13 22.40
C ALA A 314 4.43 33.54 22.32
N ARG A 315 4.63 34.18 23.46
CA ARG A 315 5.25 35.52 23.57
C ARG A 315 6.70 35.43 24.01
N MET A 316 7.61 35.60 23.07
CA MET A 316 9.05 35.66 23.31
C MET A 316 9.42 36.99 23.98
N ALA A 317 10.35 36.94 24.93
CA ALA A 317 10.87 38.10 25.62
C ALA A 317 11.75 38.97 24.70
N PRO A 318 11.81 40.29 24.91
CA PRO A 318 12.78 41.15 24.22
C PRO A 318 14.22 40.74 24.54
N ASN A 319 15.13 40.96 23.60
CA ASN A 319 16.58 40.80 23.80
C ASN A 319 17.02 39.40 24.30
N ASN A 320 16.25 38.34 23.99
CA ASN A 320 16.48 37.01 24.55
C ASN A 320 16.40 35.89 23.51
N GLY A 321 17.39 34.98 23.59
CA GLY A 321 17.45 33.75 22.82
C GLY A 321 17.42 33.91 21.30
N ARG A 322 16.89 32.89 20.62
CA ARG A 322 16.89 32.77 19.15
C ARG A 322 15.94 33.75 18.45
N TYR A 323 14.97 34.30 19.17
CA TYR A 323 13.94 35.21 18.66
C TYR A 323 14.19 36.65 19.11
N ASN A 324 15.47 36.99 19.27
CA ASN A 324 15.91 38.28 19.76
C ASN A 324 15.32 39.43 18.92
N THR A 325 14.47 40.21 19.57
CA THR A 325 13.87 41.44 19.07
C THR A 325 13.86 42.46 20.19
N THR A 326 13.94 43.75 19.86
CA THR A 326 13.99 44.83 20.86
C THR A 326 12.69 45.03 21.63
N SER A 327 11.56 44.54 21.12
CA SER A 327 10.22 44.69 21.71
C SER A 327 9.54 43.38 22.10
N GLY A 328 10.22 42.25 21.90
CA GLY A 328 9.63 40.92 22.03
C GLY A 328 8.92 40.48 20.76
N HIS A 329 8.61 39.18 20.67
CA HIS A 329 8.12 38.57 19.44
C HIS A 329 7.00 37.57 19.72
N TYR A 330 6.07 37.42 18.78
CA TYR A 330 5.01 36.42 18.86
C TYR A 330 5.24 35.36 17.79
N ILE A 331 5.17 34.10 18.21
CA ILE A 331 5.31 32.93 17.33
C ILE A 331 4.14 31.98 17.56
N ALA A 332 3.84 31.15 16.56
CA ALA A 332 2.88 30.07 16.69
C ALA A 332 3.61 28.74 16.99
N LEU A 333 3.11 27.98 17.96
CA LEU A 333 3.47 26.58 18.17
C LEU A 333 2.28 25.73 17.73
N VAL A 334 2.49 24.83 16.78
CA VAL A 334 1.39 24.10 16.12
C VAL A 334 1.49 22.58 16.27
N GLY A 335 2.47 22.12 17.04
CA GLY A 335 2.64 20.71 17.37
C GLY A 335 3.74 20.52 18.42
N ALA A 336 3.75 19.35 19.06
CA ALA A 336 4.79 18.93 19.98
C ALA A 336 5.11 17.45 19.79
N LYS A 337 6.38 17.07 19.95
CA LYS A 337 6.82 15.66 19.97
C LYS A 337 8.05 15.50 20.84
N LYS A 338 8.37 14.28 21.21
CA LYS A 338 9.66 13.98 21.85
C LYS A 338 10.65 13.55 20.78
N ILE A 339 11.86 14.10 20.82
CA ILE A 339 12.99 13.65 19.98
C ILE A 339 14.17 13.44 20.92
N ASN A 340 14.75 12.25 20.95
CA ASN A 340 15.89 11.93 21.82
C ASN A 340 15.66 12.29 23.30
N GLY A 341 14.48 11.93 23.82
CA GLY A 341 14.08 12.20 25.20
C GLY A 341 13.78 13.68 25.52
N LYS A 342 13.95 14.60 24.56
CA LYS A 342 13.70 16.04 24.74
C LYS A 342 12.38 16.44 24.08
N THR A 343 11.62 17.30 24.75
CA THR A 343 10.42 17.89 24.16
C THR A 343 10.81 18.88 23.07
N LYS A 344 10.29 18.66 21.87
CA LYS A 344 10.39 19.56 20.73
C LYS A 344 9.01 20.12 20.39
N VAL A 345 8.96 21.37 19.95
CA VAL A 345 7.73 22.00 19.45
C VAL A 345 7.92 22.50 18.03
N LEU A 346 6.90 22.36 17.20
CA LEU A 346 6.90 22.87 15.83
C LEU A 346 6.56 24.35 15.85
N VAL A 347 7.52 25.17 15.39
CA VAL A 347 7.42 26.62 15.39
C VAL A 347 7.11 27.13 14.00
N TRP A 348 6.02 27.88 13.88
CA TRP A 348 5.72 28.71 12.71
C TRP A 348 5.91 30.18 13.10
N ASP A 349 7.08 30.72 12.74
CA ASP A 349 7.46 32.10 13.02
C ASP A 349 6.91 33.03 11.91
N PRO A 350 6.04 34.00 12.22
CA PRO A 350 5.49 34.91 11.21
C PRO A 350 6.49 35.96 10.69
N ALA A 351 7.67 36.12 11.31
CA ALA A 351 8.65 37.13 10.94
C ALA A 351 9.69 36.67 9.90
N THR A 352 9.83 35.36 9.64
CA THR A 352 10.98 34.84 8.90
C THR A 352 10.60 34.22 7.54
N ARG A 353 11.39 34.50 6.49
CA ARG A 353 11.37 33.81 5.18
C ARG A 353 12.57 32.87 4.97
N LYS A 354 13.43 32.73 5.99
CA LYS A 354 14.67 31.95 5.94
C LYS A 354 14.39 30.53 6.42
N SER A 355 14.63 29.54 5.57
CA SER A 355 14.38 28.10 5.82
C SER A 355 14.90 27.59 7.17
N SER A 356 16.01 28.13 7.68
CA SER A 356 16.59 27.70 8.97
C SER A 356 15.82 28.12 10.22
N ARG A 357 14.82 29.01 10.09
CA ARG A 357 13.88 29.37 11.17
C ARG A 357 12.42 29.26 10.73
N ASP A 358 12.20 28.75 9.52
CA ASP A 358 10.89 28.45 8.99
C ASP A 358 10.52 27.03 9.42
N ASN A 359 9.32 26.86 9.98
CA ASN A 359 8.72 25.54 10.20
C ASN A 359 9.56 24.53 10.98
N TYR A 360 10.39 24.95 11.93
CA TYR A 360 11.37 24.07 12.54
C TYR A 360 10.94 23.50 13.90
N TRP A 361 11.53 22.36 14.26
CA TRP A 361 11.40 21.74 15.58
C TRP A 361 12.36 22.38 16.57
N ALA A 362 11.85 23.27 17.43
CA ALA A 362 12.61 23.94 18.47
C ALA A 362 12.71 23.06 19.72
N ASP A 363 13.83 23.14 20.44
CA ASP A 363 13.95 22.57 21.78
C ASP A 363 13.07 23.37 22.75
N PHE A 364 12.08 22.73 23.36
CA PHE A 364 11.10 23.45 24.18
C PHE A 364 11.77 24.14 25.36
N ASP A 365 12.67 23.47 26.07
CA ASP A 365 13.31 24.04 27.25
C ASP A 365 14.36 25.09 26.86
N LYS A 366 15.24 24.73 25.92
CA LYS A 366 16.39 25.57 25.54
C LYS A 366 16.00 26.78 24.68
N ASP A 367 15.12 26.60 23.71
CA ASP A 367 14.80 27.62 22.73
C ASP A 367 13.55 28.43 23.12
N ILE A 368 12.53 27.78 23.69
CA ILE A 368 11.26 28.41 24.05
C ILE A 368 11.27 28.88 25.50
N MET A 369 11.35 27.99 26.47
CA MET A 369 11.21 28.31 27.89
C MET A 369 12.28 29.26 28.40
N ARG A 370 13.53 29.14 27.93
CA ARG A 370 14.59 30.11 28.25
C ARG A 370 14.28 31.53 27.75
N SER A 371 13.60 31.63 26.61
CA SER A 371 13.41 32.87 25.86
C SER A 371 12.02 33.49 26.02
N ILE A 372 11.09 32.80 26.69
CA ILE A 372 9.69 33.23 26.82
C ILE A 372 9.52 34.34 27.86
N ASN A 373 8.57 35.25 27.62
CA ASN A 373 8.19 36.28 28.58
C ASN A 373 7.48 35.65 29.79
N SER A 374 7.81 36.05 31.01
CA SER A 374 7.29 35.45 32.25
C SER A 374 5.84 35.83 32.59
N SER A 375 5.34 36.98 32.14
CA SER A 375 4.06 37.53 32.61
C SER A 375 2.85 37.12 31.74
N ALA A 376 3.09 36.73 30.48
CA ALA A 376 2.07 36.30 29.51
C ALA A 376 2.69 35.36 28.47
N SER A 377 3.07 34.16 28.90
CA SER A 377 3.95 33.27 28.15
C SER A 377 3.26 32.62 26.95
N PHE A 378 2.08 32.02 27.16
CA PHE A 378 1.39 31.23 26.14
C PHE A 378 -0.12 31.47 26.16
N VAL A 379 -0.75 31.67 25.00
CA VAL A 379 -2.20 31.49 24.79
C VAL A 379 -2.39 30.15 24.13
N VAL A 380 -3.04 29.22 24.82
CA VAL A 380 -3.39 27.91 24.28
C VAL A 380 -4.81 27.98 23.75
N ILE A 381 -5.04 27.58 22.50
CA ILE A 381 -6.33 27.64 21.81
C ILE A 381 -6.68 26.22 21.34
N SER A 382 -7.92 25.78 21.59
CA SER A 382 -8.42 24.43 21.31
C SER A 382 -9.86 24.43 20.82
#